data_AF-A0A0D2TP89-F1
#
_entry.id   AF-A0A0D2TP89-F1
#
_cell.length_a   1.000
_cell.length_b   1.000
_cell.length_c   1.000
_cell.angle_alpha   90.00
_cell.angle_beta   90.00
_cell.angle_gamma   90.00
#
_symmetry.space_group_name_H-M   'P 1'
#
loop_
_entity.id
_entity.type
_entity.pdbx_description
1 polymer ?
#
loop_
_entity_poly.entity_id
_entity_poly.type
_entity_poly.pdbx_seq_one_letter_code
_entity_poly.pdbx_strand_id
1 'polypeptide(L)'
;MADWYLWAWILCSTMTLVVLRGSVLKRRKGNGISATRGESVRRVLAGNGECRSADGSDADVIVVGAGVAGSALAHTLGKDGRRVHVIERDLTEPDRIVGELLQPGGYLKLIELGLEDCVEEIEAQKVFGYALFKDGKHTRLSYPLENFHSDVSGRSFHNGRFIQRMREKAASLPNVRLEQGTVTSLLEEKGTIRGVQYKTKDGRELTAFAPLTIVCDGCFSNLRRSLCNPKVDVPSCFVGLVLENCHLPYSNHGHVILADPSPILFYPISSTEVRCLVDIPGQKVPSIANGEMTNYLKTIVAHQVFNCSYCCTFEHMALFIFVEVVLCSLHLNLYLLVSWIDNVLHM
;
A
#
# COMPACT_ATOMS: atom_id res chain seq x y z
N MET A 1 50.70 -25.71 32.35
CA MET A 1 49.89 -25.21 31.22
C MET A 1 48.93 -24.18 31.80
N ALA A 2 49.25 -22.90 31.62
CA ALA A 2 48.50 -21.79 32.19
C ALA A 2 47.18 -21.58 31.42
N ASP A 3 46.14 -21.28 32.17
CA ASP A 3 44.73 -21.38 31.81
C ASP A 3 44.32 -20.30 30.80
N TRP A 4 44.12 -20.68 29.53
CA TRP A 4 43.76 -19.77 28.44
C TRP A 4 42.39 -19.09 28.67
N TYR A 5 41.54 -19.72 29.48
CA TYR A 5 40.20 -19.22 29.80
C TYR A 5 40.24 -17.98 30.72
N LEU A 6 41.25 -17.86 31.59
CA LEU A 6 41.39 -16.73 32.50
C LEU A 6 41.75 -15.44 31.73
N TRP A 7 42.61 -15.56 30.72
CA TRP A 7 42.98 -14.44 29.84
C TRP A 7 41.83 -14.00 28.94
N ALA A 8 41.03 -14.94 28.45
CA ALA A 8 39.82 -14.65 27.66
C ALA A 8 38.78 -13.87 28.48
N TRP A 9 38.61 -14.21 29.76
CA TRP A 9 37.71 -13.49 30.68
C TRP A 9 38.20 -12.08 31.03
N ILE A 10 39.52 -11.89 31.21
CA ILE A 10 40.11 -10.56 31.45
C ILE A 10 39.97 -9.67 30.20
N LEU A 11 40.19 -10.21 29.00
CA LEU A 11 39.99 -9.49 27.74
C LEU A 11 38.51 -9.12 27.50
N CYS A 12 37.58 -10.01 27.82
CA CYS A 12 36.15 -9.75 27.61
C CYS A 12 35.60 -8.69 28.60
N SER A 13 36.03 -8.75 29.86
CA SER A 13 35.62 -7.78 30.89
C SER A 13 36.22 -6.38 30.66
N THR A 14 37.47 -6.29 30.20
CA THR A 14 38.12 -5.00 29.87
C THR A 14 37.51 -4.34 28.62
N MET A 15 37.17 -5.12 27.59
CA MET A 15 36.47 -4.59 26.40
C MET A 15 35.06 -4.05 26.74
N THR A 16 34.33 -4.73 27.63
CA THR A 16 32.99 -4.29 28.05
C THR A 16 33.04 -2.97 28.84
N LEU A 17 34.06 -2.78 29.69
CA LEU A 17 34.29 -1.53 30.43
C LEU A 17 34.70 -0.35 29.51
N VAL A 18 35.45 -0.61 28.43
CA VAL A 18 35.82 0.43 27.44
C VAL A 18 34.61 0.88 26.63
N VAL A 19 33.73 -0.04 26.22
CA VAL A 19 32.49 0.30 25.49
C VAL A 19 31.49 1.05 26.37
N LEU A 20 31.38 0.69 27.66
CA LEU A 20 30.53 1.41 28.62
C LEU A 20 31.08 2.80 28.99
N ARG A 21 32.41 2.97 29.10
CA ARG A 21 33.01 4.30 29.28
C ARG A 21 32.92 5.17 28.03
N GLY A 22 33.09 4.59 26.84
CA GLY A 22 32.95 5.30 25.56
C GLY A 22 31.53 5.80 25.30
N SER A 23 30.51 5.02 25.67
CA SER A 23 29.10 5.41 25.55
C SER A 23 28.66 6.45 26.60
N VAL A 24 29.23 6.43 27.80
CA VAL A 24 28.99 7.46 28.84
C VAL A 24 29.74 8.77 28.54
N LEU A 25 30.96 8.72 27.96
CA LEU A 25 31.70 9.91 27.52
C LEU A 25 31.09 10.56 26.27
N LYS A 26 30.48 9.78 25.38
CA LYS A 26 29.75 10.30 24.21
C LYS A 26 28.40 10.95 24.56
N ARG A 27 27.86 10.70 25.77
CA ARG A 27 26.63 11.31 26.30
C ARG A 27 26.83 12.61 27.08
N ARG A 28 28.07 13.11 27.23
CA ARG A 28 28.36 14.30 28.07
C ARG A 28 29.01 15.48 27.35
N LYS A 29 29.10 15.48 26.02
CA LYS A 29 29.62 16.61 25.23
C LYS A 29 28.53 17.18 24.32
N GLY A 30 27.77 18.12 24.86
CA GLY A 30 26.70 18.81 24.14
C GLY A 30 25.99 19.83 25.03
N ASN A 31 26.75 20.70 25.69
CA ASN A 31 26.20 21.93 26.25
C ASN A 31 27.26 23.03 26.26
N GLY A 32 26.98 24.13 25.54
CA GLY A 32 27.67 25.43 25.60
C GLY A 32 28.77 25.66 24.58
N ILE A 33 28.47 26.44 23.52
CA ILE A 33 29.22 27.66 23.11
C ILE A 33 28.31 28.47 22.18
N SER A 34 28.23 29.77 22.47
CA SER A 34 27.51 30.83 21.78
C SER A 34 28.21 31.26 20.48
N ALA A 35 27.44 31.53 19.42
CA ALA A 35 27.79 32.51 18.37
C ALA A 35 26.57 32.84 17.47
N THR A 36 26.05 34.06 17.65
CA THR A 36 25.61 35.03 16.62
C THR A 36 24.90 34.58 15.32
N ARG A 37 23.63 34.98 15.24
CA ARG A 37 22.94 35.72 14.14
C ARG A 37 22.69 35.02 12.79
N GLY A 38 21.41 34.74 12.56
CA GLY A 38 20.80 34.38 11.28
C GLY A 38 19.28 34.27 11.46
N GLU A 39 18.65 35.34 11.94
CA GLU A 39 17.23 35.41 12.24
C GLU A 39 16.42 35.42 10.93
N SER A 40 15.70 34.33 10.65
CA SER A 40 14.49 34.36 9.83
C SER A 40 13.47 33.34 10.32
N VAL A 41 13.32 33.21 11.64
CA VAL A 41 12.15 32.55 12.23
C VAL A 41 11.00 33.53 12.11
N ARG A 42 10.19 33.39 11.05
CA ARG A 42 8.97 34.17 10.84
C ARG A 42 8.04 33.93 12.04
N ARG A 43 7.82 34.97 12.85
CA ARG A 43 6.85 34.94 13.97
C ARG A 43 5.46 34.66 13.43
N VAL A 44 4.81 33.64 13.97
CA VAL A 44 3.36 33.42 13.85
C VAL A 44 2.68 34.53 14.65
N LEU A 45 1.88 35.37 13.99
CA LEU A 45 0.99 36.31 14.67
C LEU A 45 -0.26 35.54 15.11
N ALA A 46 -0.37 35.28 16.41
CA ALA A 46 -1.57 34.71 17.00
C ALA A 46 -2.67 35.79 17.08
N GLY A 47 -3.48 35.88 16.03
CA GLY A 47 -4.73 36.63 16.00
C GLY A 47 -5.89 35.67 15.76
N ASN A 48 -6.83 35.61 16.71
CA ASN A 48 -8.15 34.97 16.64
C ASN A 48 -8.30 33.77 15.69
N GLY A 49 -8.00 32.56 16.18
CA GLY A 49 -8.56 31.31 15.65
C GLY A 49 -8.10 30.84 14.26
N GLU A 50 -7.34 31.64 13.52
CA GLU A 50 -6.88 31.30 12.18
C GLU A 50 -5.37 31.03 12.19
N CYS A 51 -4.99 29.77 12.00
CA CYS A 51 -3.61 29.39 11.76
C CYS A 51 -3.24 29.77 10.32
N ARG A 52 -2.74 31.00 10.14
CA ARG A 52 -2.33 31.52 8.84
C ARG A 52 -0.81 31.52 8.71
N SER A 53 -0.28 31.04 7.59
CA SER A 53 1.10 31.31 7.20
C SER A 53 1.23 32.75 6.72
N ALA A 54 2.39 33.37 6.96
CA ALA A 54 2.63 34.76 6.63
C ALA A 54 2.70 35.06 5.11
N ASP A 55 2.59 34.05 4.24
CA ASP A 55 2.79 34.16 2.78
C ASP A 55 1.49 34.02 1.95
N GLY A 56 0.32 33.90 2.60
CA GLY A 56 -0.96 33.83 1.88
C GLY A 56 -1.18 32.53 1.07
N SER A 57 -0.31 31.52 1.24
CA SER A 57 -0.35 30.25 0.50
C SER A 57 -1.09 29.12 1.24
N ASP A 58 -2.00 29.44 2.16
CA ASP A 58 -2.56 28.41 3.04
C ASP A 58 -3.52 27.49 2.30
N ALA A 59 -3.32 26.19 2.47
CA ALA A 59 -4.30 25.20 2.07
C ALA A 59 -5.45 25.20 3.08
N ASP A 60 -6.66 24.93 2.60
CA ASP A 60 -7.79 24.64 3.49
C ASP A 60 -7.68 23.22 4.04
N VAL A 61 -7.09 22.30 3.26
CA VAL A 61 -6.88 20.90 3.62
C VAL A 61 -5.50 20.42 3.19
N ILE A 62 -4.78 19.78 4.10
CA ILE A 62 -3.59 18.98 3.76
C ILE A 62 -3.99 17.51 3.66
N VAL A 63 -3.63 16.84 2.57
CA VAL A 63 -3.80 15.39 2.38
C VAL A 63 -2.43 14.74 2.37
N VAL A 64 -2.18 13.82 3.30
CA VAL A 64 -0.92 13.09 3.40
C VAL A 64 -1.04 11.76 2.65
N GLY A 65 -0.34 11.63 1.53
CA GLY A 65 -0.38 10.47 0.64
C GLY A 65 -1.35 10.66 -0.53
N ALA A 66 -0.86 10.41 -1.75
CA ALA A 66 -1.62 10.45 -3.01
C ALA A 66 -1.83 9.03 -3.55
N GLY A 67 -2.29 8.12 -2.69
CA GLY A 67 -2.83 6.81 -3.08
C GLY A 67 -4.28 6.92 -3.57
N VAL A 68 -5.03 5.80 -3.52
CA VAL A 68 -6.45 5.76 -3.90
C VAL A 68 -7.28 6.79 -3.10
N ALA A 69 -7.23 6.69 -1.78
CA ALA A 69 -8.03 7.55 -0.89
C ALA A 69 -7.62 9.03 -1.01
N GLY A 70 -6.32 9.32 -0.97
CA GLY A 70 -5.83 10.69 -0.99
C GLY A 70 -6.11 11.40 -2.31
N SER A 71 -5.92 10.72 -3.46
CA SER A 71 -6.17 11.31 -4.77
C SER A 71 -7.67 11.52 -5.02
N ALA A 72 -8.52 10.55 -4.65
CA ALA A 72 -9.97 10.68 -4.76
C ALA A 72 -10.51 11.83 -3.90
N LEU A 73 -10.02 11.92 -2.65
CA LEU A 73 -10.39 12.97 -1.72
C LEU A 73 -9.94 14.36 -2.21
N ALA A 74 -8.70 14.46 -2.70
CA ALA A 74 -8.17 15.72 -3.22
C ALA A 74 -8.98 16.20 -4.44
N HIS A 75 -9.34 15.30 -5.36
CA HIS A 75 -10.19 15.63 -6.49
C HIS A 75 -11.58 16.11 -6.04
N THR A 76 -12.20 15.40 -5.09
CA THR A 76 -13.54 15.74 -4.60
C THR A 76 -13.54 17.09 -3.89
N LEU A 77 -12.62 17.31 -2.95
CA LEU A 77 -12.49 18.59 -2.25
C LEU A 77 -12.10 19.74 -3.20
N GLY A 78 -11.29 19.42 -4.22
CA GLY A 78 -10.95 20.36 -5.28
C GLY A 78 -12.17 20.80 -6.09
N LYS A 79 -13.05 19.87 -6.47
CA LYS A 79 -14.33 20.20 -7.14
C LYS A 79 -15.24 21.07 -6.28
N ASP A 80 -15.19 20.88 -4.97
CA ASP A 80 -15.90 21.71 -3.99
C ASP A 80 -15.23 23.08 -3.73
N GLY A 81 -14.18 23.43 -4.48
CA GLY A 81 -13.51 24.74 -4.42
C GLY A 81 -12.52 24.89 -3.26
N ARG A 82 -12.17 23.82 -2.54
CA ARG A 82 -11.18 23.87 -1.45
C ARG A 82 -9.76 23.94 -1.97
N ARG A 83 -8.89 24.71 -1.33
CA ARG A 83 -7.45 24.70 -1.62
C ARG A 83 -6.85 23.48 -0.96
N VAL A 84 -6.47 22.47 -1.75
CA VAL A 84 -5.95 21.19 -1.26
C VAL A 84 -4.45 21.11 -1.51
N HIS A 85 -3.66 20.80 -0.49
CA HIS A 85 -2.24 20.48 -0.63
C HIS A 85 -2.03 19.00 -0.34
N VAL A 86 -1.69 18.25 -1.39
CA VAL A 86 -1.42 16.82 -1.32
C VAL A 86 0.09 16.61 -1.29
N ILE A 87 0.58 15.87 -0.29
CA ILE A 87 2.01 15.56 -0.14
C ILE A 87 2.20 14.06 -0.26
N GLU A 88 2.88 13.61 -1.31
CA GLU A 88 3.15 12.20 -1.59
C GLU A 88 4.65 11.93 -1.62
N ARG A 89 5.10 10.85 -0.98
CA ARG A 89 6.50 10.50 -0.89
C ARG A 89 7.12 10.26 -2.27
N ASP A 90 6.39 9.54 -3.13
CA ASP A 90 6.83 9.22 -4.48
C ASP A 90 5.71 9.37 -5.51
N LEU A 91 5.91 10.32 -6.43
CA LEU A 91 4.99 10.61 -7.54
C LEU A 91 5.26 9.77 -8.79
N THR A 92 6.31 8.94 -8.79
CA THR A 92 6.49 7.96 -9.85
C THR A 92 5.38 6.90 -9.82
N GLU A 93 5.21 6.20 -10.94
CA GLU A 93 4.24 5.12 -11.05
C GLU A 93 4.56 4.01 -10.02
N PRO A 94 3.64 3.71 -9.09
CA PRO A 94 3.87 2.67 -8.10
C PRO A 94 3.85 1.27 -8.73
N ASP A 95 4.93 0.52 -8.57
CA ASP A 95 4.96 -0.91 -8.87
C ASP A 95 4.59 -1.71 -7.60
N ARG A 96 3.39 -2.29 -7.60
CA ARG A 96 2.86 -3.02 -6.44
C ARG A 96 1.73 -3.98 -6.78
N ILE A 97 1.65 -5.10 -6.09
CA ILE A 97 0.62 -6.16 -6.28
C ILE A 97 -0.73 -5.89 -5.59
N VAL A 98 -0.87 -4.78 -4.87
CA VAL A 98 -2.09 -4.44 -4.11
C VAL A 98 -3.03 -3.55 -4.89
N GLY A 99 -4.35 -3.72 -4.67
CA GLY A 99 -5.35 -2.79 -5.21
C GLY A 99 -5.50 -2.85 -6.72
N GLU A 100 -5.35 -4.04 -7.30
CA GLU A 100 -5.45 -4.31 -8.73
C GLU A 100 -6.84 -4.80 -9.17
N LEU A 101 -7.78 -5.00 -8.24
CA LEU A 101 -9.14 -5.45 -8.54
C LEU A 101 -10.17 -4.60 -7.80
N LEU A 102 -10.82 -3.70 -8.54
CA LEU A 102 -11.90 -2.84 -8.09
C LEU A 102 -13.24 -3.56 -8.24
N GLN A 103 -13.96 -3.72 -7.12
CA GLN A 103 -15.30 -4.30 -7.10
C GLN A 103 -16.32 -3.41 -7.81
N PRO A 104 -17.46 -3.95 -8.32
CA PRO A 104 -18.51 -3.15 -8.95
C PRO A 104 -18.98 -1.97 -8.09
N GLY A 105 -19.13 -2.17 -6.77
CA GLY A 105 -19.48 -1.09 -5.84
C GLY A 105 -18.42 0.01 -5.75
N GLY A 106 -17.14 -0.34 -5.86
CA GLY A 106 -16.05 0.63 -5.93
C GLY A 106 -16.07 1.41 -7.25
N TYR A 107 -16.38 0.75 -8.36
CA TYR A 107 -16.55 1.41 -9.66
C TYR A 107 -17.73 2.38 -9.67
N LEU A 108 -18.87 2.00 -9.09
CA LEU A 108 -20.01 2.91 -8.88
C LEU A 108 -19.63 4.15 -8.08
N LYS A 109 -18.76 4.00 -7.07
CA LYS A 109 -18.24 5.14 -6.31
C LYS A 109 -17.28 6.01 -7.12
N LEU A 110 -16.51 5.47 -8.06
CA LEU A 110 -15.74 6.31 -8.99
C LEU A 110 -16.68 7.17 -9.86
N ILE A 111 -17.75 6.58 -10.39
CA ILE A 111 -18.77 7.32 -11.18
C ILE A 111 -19.38 8.46 -10.35
N GLU A 112 -19.77 8.18 -9.10
CA GLU A 112 -20.34 9.19 -8.20
C GLU A 112 -19.38 10.38 -7.95
N LEU A 113 -18.07 10.11 -7.90
CA LEU A 113 -17.04 11.13 -7.69
C LEU A 113 -16.61 11.84 -8.99
N GLY A 114 -16.96 11.31 -10.17
CA GLY A 114 -16.49 11.80 -11.47
C GLY A 114 -15.05 11.38 -11.78
N LEU A 115 -14.68 10.16 -11.35
CA LEU A 115 -13.35 9.54 -11.45
C LEU A 115 -13.37 8.23 -12.27
N GLU A 116 -14.48 7.92 -12.92
CA GLU A 116 -14.67 6.70 -13.70
C GLU A 116 -13.73 6.62 -14.90
N ASP A 117 -13.33 7.75 -15.48
CA ASP A 117 -12.37 7.80 -16.59
C ASP A 117 -10.95 7.44 -16.16
N CYS A 118 -10.67 7.34 -14.86
CA CYS A 118 -9.37 6.90 -14.35
C CYS A 118 -9.11 5.40 -14.57
N VAL A 119 -10.11 4.59 -14.91
CA VAL A 119 -9.92 3.18 -15.30
C VAL A 119 -9.87 2.98 -16.82
N GLU A 120 -10.04 4.05 -17.60
CA GLU A 120 -9.91 4.02 -19.05
C GLU A 120 -8.46 4.26 -19.47
N GLU A 121 -8.09 3.77 -20.65
CA GLU A 121 -6.75 3.92 -21.24
C GLU A 121 -5.58 3.33 -20.42
N ILE A 122 -5.88 2.47 -19.43
CA ILE A 122 -4.88 1.76 -18.61
C ILE A 122 -4.86 0.24 -18.83
N GLU A 123 -5.51 -0.23 -19.91
CA GLU A 123 -5.75 -1.64 -20.21
C GLU A 123 -6.53 -2.38 -19.10
N ALA A 124 -7.43 -1.67 -18.40
CA ALA A 124 -8.28 -2.29 -17.39
C ALA A 124 -9.17 -3.38 -18.01
N GLN A 125 -9.31 -4.48 -17.29
CA GLN A 125 -10.09 -5.65 -17.67
C GLN A 125 -11.43 -5.62 -16.96
N LYS A 126 -12.52 -5.80 -17.71
CA LYS A 126 -13.86 -5.97 -17.12
C LYS A 126 -13.96 -7.33 -16.45
N VAL A 127 -14.45 -7.33 -15.20
CA VAL A 127 -14.67 -8.53 -14.38
C VAL A 127 -16.14 -8.63 -14.02
N PHE A 128 -16.81 -9.71 -14.42
CA PHE A 128 -18.25 -9.93 -14.23
C PHE A 128 -18.55 -10.90 -13.07
N GLY A 129 -17.53 -11.44 -12.42
CA GLY A 129 -17.70 -12.31 -11.27
C GLY A 129 -16.45 -13.11 -10.94
N TYR A 130 -16.66 -14.24 -10.29
CA TYR A 130 -15.62 -15.19 -9.89
C TYR A 130 -15.90 -16.60 -10.39
N ALA A 131 -14.84 -17.37 -10.58
CA ALA A 131 -14.89 -18.81 -10.73
C ALA A 131 -14.19 -19.44 -9.53
N LEU A 132 -14.86 -20.38 -8.88
CA LEU A 132 -14.36 -21.10 -7.71
C LEU A 132 -13.90 -22.49 -8.10
N PHE A 133 -12.77 -22.93 -7.56
CA PHE A 133 -12.20 -24.25 -7.80
C PHE A 133 -11.92 -24.94 -6.46
N LYS A 134 -12.34 -26.21 -6.34
CA LYS A 134 -12.09 -27.05 -5.16
C LYS A 134 -12.13 -28.51 -5.57
N ASP A 135 -11.11 -29.29 -5.22
CA ASP A 135 -11.05 -30.75 -5.45
C ASP A 135 -11.40 -31.17 -6.89
N GLY A 136 -10.89 -30.43 -7.88
CA GLY A 136 -11.16 -30.65 -9.31
C GLY A 136 -12.55 -30.23 -9.80
N LYS A 137 -13.45 -29.81 -8.90
CA LYS A 137 -14.76 -29.24 -9.23
C LYS A 137 -14.66 -27.72 -9.35
N HIS A 138 -15.59 -27.13 -10.09
CA HIS A 138 -15.65 -25.68 -10.26
C HIS A 138 -17.07 -25.17 -10.45
N THR A 139 -17.29 -23.91 -10.06
CA THR A 139 -18.53 -23.18 -10.31
C THR A 139 -18.25 -21.72 -10.63
N ARG A 140 -19.17 -21.06 -11.33
CA ARG A 140 -19.07 -19.64 -11.69
C ARG A 140 -20.11 -18.83 -10.94
N LEU A 141 -19.66 -17.78 -10.28
CA LEU A 141 -20.47 -16.83 -9.54
C LEU A 141 -20.44 -15.50 -10.29
N SER A 142 -21.60 -15.05 -10.76
CA SER A 142 -21.73 -13.74 -11.42
C SER A 142 -22.03 -12.66 -10.39
N TYR A 143 -21.53 -11.44 -10.62
CA TYR A 143 -21.97 -10.29 -9.84
C TYR A 143 -23.46 -10.01 -10.12
N PRO A 144 -24.25 -9.63 -9.09
CA PRO A 144 -25.66 -9.29 -9.25
C PRO A 144 -25.81 -7.88 -9.86
N LEU A 145 -25.72 -7.79 -11.19
CA LEU A 145 -25.62 -6.53 -11.92
C LEU A 145 -26.87 -6.20 -12.75
N GLU A 146 -27.94 -6.98 -12.62
CA GLU A 146 -29.12 -6.94 -13.50
C GLU A 146 -29.84 -5.58 -13.49
N ASN A 147 -29.77 -4.86 -12.37
CA ASN A 147 -30.43 -3.56 -12.16
C ASN A 147 -29.50 -2.36 -12.39
N PHE A 148 -28.28 -2.58 -12.90
CA PHE A 148 -27.31 -1.52 -13.14
C PHE A 148 -27.12 -1.26 -14.64
N HIS A 149 -26.53 -0.10 -14.97
CA HIS A 149 -26.13 0.19 -16.34
C HIS A 149 -25.18 -0.88 -16.86
N SER A 150 -25.27 -1.24 -18.16
CA SER A 150 -24.53 -2.36 -18.75
C SER A 150 -23.01 -2.24 -18.66
N ASP A 151 -22.50 -1.03 -18.44
CA ASP A 151 -21.07 -0.79 -18.27
C ASP A 151 -20.56 -1.12 -16.84
N VAL A 152 -21.45 -1.17 -15.85
CA VAL A 152 -21.09 -1.49 -14.47
C VAL A 152 -20.59 -2.91 -14.38
N SER A 153 -19.36 -3.07 -13.90
CA SER A 153 -18.72 -4.36 -13.63
C SER A 153 -17.49 -4.11 -12.75
N GLY A 154 -16.86 -5.17 -12.26
CA GLY A 154 -15.54 -5.06 -11.66
C GLY A 154 -14.52 -4.59 -12.71
N ARG A 155 -13.41 -4.04 -12.23
CA ARG A 155 -12.28 -3.63 -13.06
C ARG A 155 -11.00 -4.17 -12.44
N SER A 156 -10.20 -4.88 -13.19
CA SER A 156 -8.83 -5.22 -12.79
C SER A 156 -7.79 -4.55 -13.68
N PHE A 157 -6.65 -4.20 -13.13
CA PHE A 157 -5.64 -3.37 -13.80
C PHE A 157 -4.31 -3.41 -13.03
N HIS A 158 -3.24 -2.97 -13.67
CA HIS A 158 -2.02 -2.56 -12.97
C HIS A 158 -2.30 -1.38 -12.03
N ASN A 159 -2.05 -1.56 -10.73
CA ASN A 159 -2.35 -0.54 -9.72
C ASN A 159 -1.65 0.80 -10.00
N GLY A 160 -0.40 0.74 -10.46
CA GLY A 160 0.42 1.92 -10.77
C GLY A 160 -0.27 2.87 -11.74
N ARG A 161 -0.70 2.34 -12.88
CA ARG A 161 -1.43 3.07 -13.92
C ARG A 161 -2.69 3.74 -13.38
N PHE A 162 -3.51 3.01 -12.62
CA PHE A 162 -4.71 3.57 -12.00
C PHE A 162 -4.39 4.73 -11.05
N ILE A 163 -3.36 4.58 -10.21
CA ILE A 163 -2.92 5.63 -9.28
C ILE A 163 -2.43 6.87 -10.04
N GLN A 164 -1.70 6.71 -11.15
CA GLN A 164 -1.26 7.84 -11.97
C GLN A 164 -2.45 8.59 -12.57
N ARG A 165 -3.44 7.89 -13.14
CA ARG A 165 -4.67 8.52 -13.63
C ARG A 165 -5.42 9.29 -12.55
N MET A 166 -5.52 8.73 -11.34
CA MET A 166 -6.16 9.39 -10.20
C MET A 166 -5.41 10.66 -9.75
N ARG A 167 -4.07 10.61 -9.74
CA ARG A 167 -3.20 11.77 -9.42
C ARG A 167 -3.32 12.87 -10.47
N GLU A 168 -3.26 12.51 -11.75
CA GLU A 168 -3.44 13.43 -12.88
C GLU A 168 -4.80 14.13 -12.81
N LYS A 169 -5.87 13.36 -12.58
CA LYS A 169 -7.23 13.88 -12.48
C LYS A 169 -7.40 14.84 -11.30
N ALA A 170 -6.80 14.53 -10.14
CA ALA A 170 -6.78 15.43 -8.99
C ALA A 170 -5.98 16.73 -9.28
N ALA A 171 -4.78 16.59 -9.83
CA ALA A 171 -3.88 17.71 -10.12
C ALA A 171 -4.34 18.60 -11.30
N SER A 172 -5.29 18.14 -12.11
CA SER A 172 -5.91 18.95 -13.17
C SER A 172 -6.72 20.13 -12.63
N LEU A 173 -7.11 20.11 -11.35
CA LEU A 173 -7.86 21.17 -10.70
C LEU A 173 -6.91 22.28 -10.21
N PRO A 174 -7.18 23.57 -10.52
CA PRO A 174 -6.24 24.67 -10.24
C PRO A 174 -6.02 24.93 -8.74
N ASN A 175 -6.93 24.47 -7.90
CA ASN A 175 -6.89 24.58 -6.44
C ASN A 175 -6.33 23.33 -5.73
N VAL A 176 -5.86 22.33 -6.48
CA VAL A 176 -5.19 21.14 -5.94
C VAL A 176 -3.70 21.22 -6.27
N ARG A 177 -2.87 21.37 -5.22
CA ARG A 177 -1.41 21.32 -5.33
C ARG A 177 -0.93 19.93 -4.94
N LEU A 178 -0.43 19.16 -5.89
CA LEU A 178 0.24 17.89 -5.66
C LEU A 178 1.76 18.10 -5.57
N GLU A 179 2.37 17.68 -4.47
CA GLU A 179 3.80 17.88 -4.19
C GLU A 179 4.48 16.57 -3.78
N GLN A 180 5.68 16.35 -4.31
CA GLN A 180 6.52 15.24 -3.88
C GLN A 180 7.28 15.59 -2.59
N GLY A 181 6.94 14.89 -1.50
CA GLY A 181 7.59 15.04 -0.19
C GLY A 181 7.18 13.94 0.78
N THR A 182 8.02 13.66 1.76
CA THR A 182 7.74 12.68 2.82
C THR A 182 7.30 13.40 4.09
N VAL A 183 6.04 13.24 4.48
CA VAL A 183 5.57 13.75 5.77
C VAL A 183 6.21 12.97 6.91
N THR A 184 6.86 13.68 7.82
CA THR A 184 7.63 13.10 8.94
C THR A 184 6.89 13.17 10.26
N SER A 185 6.06 14.20 10.47
CA SER A 185 5.33 14.40 11.72
C SER A 185 4.12 15.32 11.54
N LEU A 186 3.16 15.20 12.45
CA LEU A 186 2.05 16.15 12.59
C LEU A 186 2.48 17.31 13.49
N LEU A 187 2.09 18.52 13.12
CA LEU A 187 2.32 19.71 13.93
C LEU A 187 1.13 19.89 14.87
N GLU A 188 1.33 19.68 16.16
CA GLU A 188 0.29 19.78 17.19
C GLU A 188 0.54 20.97 18.12
N GLU A 189 -0.49 21.78 18.34
CA GLU A 189 -0.47 22.86 19.31
C GLU A 189 -1.70 22.76 20.22
N LYS A 190 -1.47 22.62 21.54
CA LYS A 190 -2.53 22.53 22.57
C LYS A 190 -3.61 21.48 22.24
N GLY A 191 -3.22 20.28 21.82
CA GLY A 191 -4.17 19.21 21.48
C GLY A 191 -4.78 19.32 20.08
N THR A 192 -4.42 20.34 19.30
CA THR A 192 -4.99 20.59 17.96
C THR A 192 -3.92 20.44 16.89
N ILE A 193 -4.19 19.60 15.89
CA ILE A 193 -3.32 19.48 14.71
C ILE A 193 -3.46 20.74 13.86
N ARG A 194 -2.34 21.39 13.56
CA ARG A 194 -2.27 22.64 12.78
C ARG A 194 -1.66 22.45 11.39
N GLY A 195 -1.11 21.27 11.11
CA GLY A 195 -0.42 21.01 9.86
C GLY A 195 0.53 19.82 9.95
N VAL A 196 1.55 19.84 9.08
CA VAL A 196 2.54 18.76 8.96
C VAL A 196 3.95 19.32 8.78
N GLN A 197 4.94 18.57 9.26
CA GLN A 197 6.33 18.71 8.85
C GLN A 197 6.63 17.65 7.79
N TYR A 198 7.34 18.04 6.72
CA TYR A 198 7.70 17.12 5.65
C TYR A 198 9.08 17.43 5.08
N LYS A 199 9.66 16.42 4.43
CA LYS A 199 10.92 16.49 3.72
C LYS A 199 10.67 16.46 2.23
N THR A 200 11.13 17.48 1.53
CA THR A 200 11.17 17.52 0.06
C THR A 200 12.15 16.49 -0.49
N LYS A 201 12.06 16.20 -1.80
CA LYS A 201 12.96 15.24 -2.48
C LYS A 201 14.45 15.59 -2.35
N ASP A 202 14.79 16.87 -2.26
CA ASP A 202 16.16 17.37 -2.06
C ASP A 202 16.57 17.49 -0.58
N GLY A 203 15.73 16.99 0.34
CA GLY A 203 16.05 16.85 1.75
C GLY A 203 15.77 18.10 2.60
N ARG A 204 15.21 19.17 2.03
CA ARG A 204 14.80 20.35 2.82
C ARG A 204 13.60 20.00 3.68
N GLU A 205 13.69 20.31 4.97
CA GLU A 205 12.58 20.23 5.92
C GLU A 205 11.71 21.48 5.80
N LEU A 206 10.43 21.26 5.52
CA LEU A 206 9.42 22.31 5.39
C LEU A 206 8.24 22.01 6.31
N THR A 207 7.43 23.04 6.53
CA THR A 207 6.15 22.94 7.23
C THR A 207 5.03 23.40 6.32
N ALA A 208 3.88 22.75 6.42
CA ALA A 208 2.63 23.18 5.80
C ALA A 208 1.55 23.25 6.87
N PHE A 209 0.71 24.28 6.81
CA PHE A 209 -0.37 24.53 7.76
C PHE A 209 -1.71 24.49 7.04
N ALA A 210 -2.71 23.91 7.71
CA ALA A 210 -4.10 23.90 7.26
C ALA A 210 -5.01 23.68 8.49
N PRO A 211 -6.26 24.19 8.45
CA PRO A 211 -7.22 23.91 9.52
C PRO A 211 -7.62 22.43 9.58
N LEU A 212 -7.42 21.66 8.51
CA LEU A 212 -7.69 20.23 8.46
C LEU A 212 -6.52 19.47 7.80
N THR A 213 -6.05 18.41 8.46
CA THR A 213 -5.06 17.47 7.91
C THR A 213 -5.68 16.08 7.87
N ILE A 214 -5.64 15.43 6.70
CA ILE A 214 -6.19 14.09 6.49
C ILE A 214 -5.05 13.14 6.13
N VAL A 215 -4.85 12.11 6.96
CA VAL A 215 -3.78 11.14 6.81
C VAL A 215 -4.26 9.94 5.98
N CYS A 216 -3.68 9.77 4.78
CA CYS A 216 -3.99 8.74 3.80
C CYS A 216 -2.73 7.97 3.33
N ASP A 217 -1.75 7.77 4.22
CA ASP A 217 -0.41 7.22 3.95
C ASP A 217 -0.34 5.68 3.94
N GLY A 218 -1.50 5.00 3.85
CA GLY A 218 -1.60 3.58 3.54
C GLY A 218 -1.41 2.61 4.71
N CYS A 219 -1.29 1.32 4.38
CA CYS A 219 -1.26 0.23 5.35
C CYS A 219 -0.04 0.27 6.29
N PHE A 220 1.07 0.87 5.86
CA PHE A 220 2.30 1.06 6.64
C PHE A 220 2.48 2.49 7.19
N SER A 221 1.37 3.19 7.41
CA SER A 221 1.33 4.55 7.97
C SER A 221 2.33 4.77 9.10
N ASN A 222 3.23 5.74 8.94
CA ASN A 222 4.17 6.17 9.98
C ASN A 222 3.49 7.07 11.03
N LEU A 223 2.38 7.72 10.66
CA LEU A 223 1.64 8.66 11.51
C LEU A 223 0.53 7.98 12.35
N ARG A 224 0.14 6.73 12.04
CA ARG A 224 -0.95 6.04 12.74
C ARG A 224 -0.77 5.99 14.26
N ARG A 225 0.46 5.72 14.72
CA ARG A 225 0.78 5.59 16.16
C ARG A 225 0.69 6.89 16.93
N SER A 226 0.78 8.06 16.27
CA SER A 226 0.54 9.34 16.93
C SER A 226 -0.94 9.70 17.03
N LEU A 227 -1.81 9.03 16.26
CA LEU A 227 -3.24 9.33 16.18
C LEU A 227 -4.11 8.34 16.97
N CYS A 228 -3.68 7.09 17.10
CA CYS A 228 -4.41 6.07 17.85
C CYS A 228 -3.46 5.01 18.41
N ASN A 229 -4.00 4.09 19.22
CA ASN A 229 -3.30 2.86 19.61
C ASN A 229 -3.69 1.73 18.65
N PRO A 230 -2.91 1.49 17.56
CA PRO A 230 -3.33 0.55 16.53
C PRO A 230 -3.18 -0.89 17.01
N LYS A 231 -4.19 -1.71 16.73
CA LYS A 231 -4.08 -3.17 16.77
C LYS A 231 -3.95 -3.65 15.33
N VAL A 232 -2.73 -3.97 14.91
CA VAL A 232 -2.47 -4.54 13.58
C VAL A 232 -2.12 -6.01 13.79
N ASP A 233 -2.94 -6.89 13.22
CA ASP A 233 -2.66 -8.31 13.13
C ASP A 233 -2.32 -8.66 11.68
N VAL A 234 -1.38 -9.60 11.53
CA VAL A 234 -0.90 -10.10 10.24
C VAL A 234 -1.01 -11.63 10.26
N PRO A 235 -2.17 -12.18 9.87
CA PRO A 235 -2.45 -13.60 9.89
C PRO A 235 -1.81 -14.36 8.73
N SER A 236 -1.54 -13.70 7.61
CA SER A 236 -0.94 -14.29 6.41
C SER A 236 -0.23 -13.24 5.54
N CYS A 237 0.47 -13.71 4.51
CA CYS A 237 1.14 -12.90 3.51
C CYS A 237 0.70 -13.32 2.11
N PHE A 238 0.46 -12.36 1.22
CA PHE A 238 0.32 -12.65 -0.20
C PHE A 238 1.68 -12.63 -0.90
N VAL A 239 1.91 -13.62 -1.75
CA VAL A 239 2.98 -13.68 -2.74
C VAL A 239 2.38 -13.47 -4.11
N GLY A 240 2.77 -12.38 -4.77
CA GLY A 240 2.29 -12.07 -6.12
C GLY A 240 3.22 -12.59 -7.22
N LEU A 241 2.63 -13.02 -8.34
CA LEU A 241 3.30 -13.32 -9.60
C LEU A 241 2.55 -12.62 -10.75
N VAL A 242 3.27 -12.26 -11.81
CA VAL A 242 2.66 -11.87 -13.10
C VAL A 242 2.85 -13.02 -14.07
N LEU A 243 1.77 -13.50 -14.66
CA LEU A 243 1.78 -14.55 -15.66
C LEU A 243 1.47 -13.95 -17.03
N GLU A 244 2.47 -13.92 -17.90
CA GLU A 244 2.32 -13.48 -19.27
C GLU A 244 1.68 -14.56 -20.16
N ASN A 245 0.81 -14.14 -21.07
CA ASN A 245 0.16 -14.97 -22.08
C ASN A 245 -0.56 -16.19 -21.50
N CYS A 246 -1.10 -16.04 -20.28
CA CYS A 246 -1.85 -17.07 -19.57
C CYS A 246 -3.35 -16.93 -19.86
N HIS A 247 -3.97 -17.99 -20.38
CA HIS A 247 -5.41 -18.04 -20.60
C HIS A 247 -6.10 -18.70 -19.41
N LEU A 248 -6.93 -17.92 -18.70
CA LEU A 248 -7.73 -18.43 -17.60
C LEU A 248 -8.97 -19.19 -18.12
N PRO A 249 -9.44 -20.24 -17.41
CA PRO A 249 -10.57 -21.08 -17.86
C PRO A 249 -11.89 -20.34 -18.10
N TYR A 250 -12.07 -19.17 -17.48
CA TYR A 250 -13.27 -18.36 -17.59
C TYR A 250 -12.88 -16.93 -17.91
N SER A 251 -13.24 -16.45 -19.09
CA SER A 251 -13.00 -15.06 -19.48
C SER A 251 -13.75 -14.10 -18.55
N ASN A 252 -13.15 -12.94 -18.28
CA ASN A 252 -13.75 -11.86 -17.48
C ASN A 252 -14.21 -12.27 -16.07
N HIS A 253 -13.60 -13.28 -15.48
CA HIS A 253 -13.84 -13.67 -14.09
C HIS A 253 -12.49 -13.69 -13.35
N GLY A 254 -12.51 -13.34 -12.06
CA GLY A 254 -11.41 -13.73 -11.17
C GLY A 254 -11.53 -15.22 -10.83
N HIS A 255 -10.42 -15.88 -10.51
CA HIS A 255 -10.42 -17.30 -10.16
C HIS A 255 -9.93 -17.44 -8.74
N VAL A 256 -10.69 -18.16 -7.93
CA VAL A 256 -10.36 -18.49 -6.55
C VAL A 256 -10.19 -19.99 -6.47
N ILE A 257 -8.96 -20.43 -6.21
CA ILE A 257 -8.66 -21.84 -5.95
C ILE A 257 -8.63 -22.01 -4.44
N LEU A 258 -9.52 -22.85 -3.91
CA LEU A 258 -9.55 -23.26 -2.52
C LEU A 258 -8.51 -24.38 -2.33
N ALA A 259 -7.23 -24.00 -2.40
CA ALA A 259 -6.07 -24.86 -2.24
C ALA A 259 -5.71 -25.09 -0.77
N ASP A 260 -4.87 -26.10 -0.51
CA ASP A 260 -4.30 -26.41 0.80
C ASP A 260 -2.83 -25.91 0.88
N PRO A 261 -2.42 -25.20 1.93
CA PRO A 261 -3.19 -24.84 3.12
C PRO A 261 -4.06 -23.58 2.95
N SER A 262 -3.99 -22.89 1.81
CA SER A 262 -4.56 -21.54 1.67
C SER A 262 -4.91 -21.18 0.22
N PRO A 263 -5.84 -20.23 0.02
CA PRO A 263 -6.38 -19.94 -1.29
C PRO A 263 -5.35 -19.30 -2.25
N ILE A 264 -5.56 -19.54 -3.53
CA ILE A 264 -4.79 -18.92 -4.62
C ILE A 264 -5.76 -18.13 -5.50
N LEU A 265 -5.41 -16.90 -5.83
CA LEU A 265 -6.23 -16.00 -6.64
C LEU A 265 -5.58 -15.78 -8.00
N PHE A 266 -6.40 -15.74 -9.06
CA PHE A 266 -5.99 -15.27 -10.37
C PHE A 266 -6.96 -14.22 -10.90
N TYR A 267 -6.46 -13.22 -11.60
CA TYR A 267 -7.30 -12.29 -12.35
C TYR A 267 -6.47 -11.57 -13.42
N PRO A 268 -7.06 -11.26 -14.59
CA PRO A 268 -6.36 -10.55 -15.65
C PRO A 268 -6.12 -9.09 -15.25
N ILE A 269 -4.93 -8.55 -15.43
CA ILE A 269 -4.58 -7.15 -15.11
C ILE A 269 -4.22 -6.33 -16.35
N SER A 270 -4.05 -6.99 -17.49
CA SER A 270 -3.92 -6.38 -18.82
C SER A 270 -4.43 -7.35 -19.89
N SER A 271 -4.26 -7.00 -21.16
CA SER A 271 -4.60 -7.87 -22.29
C SER A 271 -3.71 -9.12 -22.40
N THR A 272 -2.51 -9.09 -21.80
CA THR A 272 -1.51 -10.15 -21.89
C THR A 272 -1.06 -10.70 -20.53
N GLU A 273 -1.44 -10.06 -19.42
CA GLU A 273 -0.96 -10.42 -18.09
C GLU A 273 -2.09 -10.81 -17.14
N VAL A 274 -1.82 -11.86 -16.37
CA VAL A 274 -2.65 -12.36 -15.28
C VAL A 274 -1.89 -12.24 -13.97
N ARG A 275 -2.48 -11.59 -12.98
CA ARG A 275 -1.98 -11.64 -11.61
C ARG A 275 -2.30 -13.00 -11.01
N CYS A 276 -1.32 -13.61 -10.37
CA CYS A 276 -1.52 -14.71 -9.42
C CYS A 276 -1.14 -14.24 -8.01
N LEU A 277 -2.00 -14.47 -7.02
CA LEU A 277 -1.71 -14.22 -5.60
C LEU A 277 -1.82 -15.54 -4.84
N VAL A 278 -0.73 -15.97 -4.22
CA VAL A 278 -0.69 -17.14 -3.34
C VAL A 278 -0.74 -16.64 -1.89
N ASP A 279 -1.77 -17.03 -1.14
CA ASP A 279 -1.80 -16.78 0.30
C ASP A 279 -0.89 -17.78 1.04
N ILE A 280 0.00 -17.27 1.89
CA ILE A 280 0.88 -18.07 2.74
C ILE A 280 0.53 -17.76 4.20
N PRO A 281 0.01 -18.73 4.97
CA PRO A 281 -0.31 -18.55 6.38
C PRO A 281 0.88 -18.12 7.22
N GLY A 282 0.59 -17.28 8.21
CA GLY A 282 1.56 -16.77 9.16
C GLY A 282 2.42 -15.64 8.60
N GLN A 283 3.39 -15.21 9.42
CA GLN A 283 4.23 -14.04 9.12
C GLN A 283 5.56 -14.40 8.44
N LYS A 284 5.91 -15.68 8.40
CA LYS A 284 7.16 -16.16 7.78
C LYS A 284 6.85 -16.74 6.42
N VAL A 285 7.36 -16.07 5.39
CA VAL A 285 7.31 -16.57 4.02
C VAL A 285 8.62 -17.27 3.66
N PRO A 286 8.59 -18.28 2.76
CA PRO A 286 9.81 -18.86 2.19
C PRO A 286 10.75 -17.79 1.62
N SER A 287 12.06 -17.98 1.76
CA SER A 287 13.02 -17.00 1.25
C SER A 287 13.12 -17.03 -0.28
N ILE A 288 13.09 -15.85 -0.90
CA ILE A 288 13.31 -15.70 -2.34
C ILE A 288 14.80 -15.89 -2.64
N ALA A 289 15.68 -15.31 -1.81
CA ALA A 289 17.12 -15.22 -2.07
C ALA A 289 17.84 -16.58 -2.12
N ASN A 290 17.33 -17.59 -1.40
CA ASN A 290 17.91 -18.94 -1.36
C ASN A 290 17.10 -19.95 -2.19
N GLY A 291 16.07 -19.51 -2.93
CA GLY A 291 15.24 -20.35 -3.78
C GLY A 291 14.16 -21.17 -3.06
N GLU A 292 13.98 -21.03 -1.74
CA GLU A 292 12.90 -21.70 -1.00
C GLU A 292 11.52 -21.32 -1.52
N MET A 293 11.31 -20.05 -1.89
CA MET A 293 10.06 -19.60 -2.49
C MET A 293 9.77 -20.29 -3.82
N THR A 294 10.78 -20.38 -4.69
CA THR A 294 10.64 -21.10 -5.97
C THR A 294 10.31 -22.57 -5.72
N ASN A 295 10.98 -23.21 -4.76
CA ASN A 295 10.70 -24.59 -4.39
C ASN A 295 9.27 -24.76 -3.84
N TYR A 296 8.81 -23.86 -2.97
CA TYR A 296 7.44 -23.84 -2.44
C TYR A 296 6.41 -23.70 -3.57
N LEU A 297 6.60 -22.76 -4.49
CA LEU A 297 5.68 -22.55 -5.61
C LEU A 297 5.61 -23.78 -6.53
N LYS A 298 6.74 -24.43 -6.82
CA LYS A 298 6.76 -25.64 -7.67
C LYS A 298 6.18 -26.86 -6.98
N THR A 299 6.52 -27.10 -5.73
CA THR A 299 6.20 -28.36 -5.04
C THR A 299 4.84 -28.31 -4.36
N ILE A 300 4.45 -27.17 -3.80
CA ILE A 300 3.22 -27.01 -3.02
C ILE A 300 2.11 -26.38 -3.86
N VAL A 301 2.40 -25.33 -4.63
CA VAL A 301 1.35 -24.54 -5.30
C VAL A 301 0.99 -25.12 -6.67
N ALA A 302 1.98 -25.42 -7.52
CA ALA A 302 1.76 -25.71 -8.94
C ALA A 302 0.77 -26.86 -9.21
N HIS A 303 0.83 -27.93 -8.42
CA HIS A 303 -0.02 -29.12 -8.62
C HIS A 303 -1.49 -28.91 -8.22
N GLN A 304 -1.80 -27.81 -7.53
CA GLN A 304 -3.16 -27.47 -7.08
C GLN A 304 -3.84 -26.45 -8.02
N VAL A 305 -3.09 -25.88 -8.97
CA VAL A 305 -3.65 -24.99 -9.99
C VAL A 305 -4.42 -25.82 -11.02
N PHE A 306 -5.43 -25.23 -11.67
CA PHE A 306 -6.29 -25.92 -12.65
C PHE A 306 -5.45 -26.70 -13.69
N ASN A 307 -5.84 -27.96 -13.93
CA ASN A 307 -5.30 -28.85 -14.98
C ASN A 307 -5.63 -28.30 -16.38
N CYS A 308 -4.99 -27.21 -16.76
CA CYS A 308 -5.15 -26.64 -18.08
C CYS A 308 -4.09 -27.28 -18.97
N SER A 309 -4.48 -27.84 -20.12
CA SER A 309 -3.56 -28.24 -21.20
C SER A 309 -2.72 -27.05 -21.73
N TYR A 310 -3.04 -25.83 -21.28
CA TYR A 310 -2.33 -24.58 -21.54
C TYR A 310 -1.40 -24.14 -20.39
N CYS A 311 -1.39 -24.86 -19.26
CA CYS A 311 -0.52 -24.62 -18.11
C CYS A 311 0.83 -25.35 -18.23
N CYS A 312 1.34 -25.57 -19.45
CA CYS A 312 2.76 -25.93 -19.64
C CYS A 312 3.71 -24.85 -19.11
N THR A 313 3.17 -23.70 -18.69
CA THR A 313 3.92 -22.55 -18.26
C THR A 313 4.21 -22.51 -16.76
N PHE A 314 3.48 -23.16 -15.84
CA PHE A 314 3.83 -23.00 -14.41
C PHE A 314 5.19 -23.65 -14.02
N GLU A 315 5.57 -24.76 -14.66
CA GLU A 315 6.89 -25.38 -14.48
C GLU A 315 8.03 -24.61 -15.18
N HIS A 316 7.73 -23.96 -16.31
CA HIS A 316 8.68 -23.17 -17.11
C HIS A 316 8.78 -21.68 -16.71
N MET A 317 7.75 -21.11 -16.09
CA MET A 317 7.63 -19.69 -15.69
C MET A 317 8.37 -19.35 -14.40
N ALA A 318 8.91 -20.35 -13.70
CA ALA A 318 9.75 -20.12 -12.54
C ALA A 318 11.05 -19.35 -12.83
N LEU A 319 11.31 -18.99 -14.10
CA LEU A 319 12.44 -18.18 -14.54
C LEU A 319 12.19 -16.66 -14.50
N PHE A 320 10.94 -16.18 -14.41
CA PHE A 320 10.60 -14.75 -14.40
C PHE A 320 9.63 -14.38 -13.27
N ILE A 321 9.92 -14.82 -12.04
CA ILE A 321 9.08 -14.49 -10.89
C ILE A 321 9.54 -13.16 -10.28
N PHE A 322 8.77 -12.08 -10.51
CA PHE A 322 8.76 -10.93 -9.60
C PHE A 322 7.89 -11.28 -8.40
N VAL A 323 8.51 -11.64 -7.27
CA VAL A 323 7.81 -11.88 -6.00
C VAL A 323 7.77 -10.59 -5.21
N GLU A 324 6.57 -10.03 -5.04
CA GLU A 324 6.32 -9.04 -3.99
C GLU A 324 5.54 -9.72 -2.84
N VAL A 325 5.97 -9.47 -1.61
CA VAL A 325 5.34 -10.01 -0.40
C VAL A 325 4.56 -8.89 0.28
N VAL A 326 3.25 -9.04 0.37
CA VAL A 326 2.38 -8.07 1.05
C VAL A 326 1.83 -8.68 2.32
N LEU A 327 2.08 -8.01 3.45
CA LEU A 327 1.49 -8.34 4.75
C LEU A 327 -0.02 -8.07 4.70
N CYS A 328 -0.81 -9.13 4.81
CA CYS A 328 -2.25 -9.04 4.65
C CYS A 328 -2.89 -8.64 5.98
N SER A 329 -3.52 -7.46 6.05
CA SER A 329 -4.49 -7.13 7.11
C SER A 329 -5.94 -7.25 6.60
N LEU A 330 -6.13 -7.80 5.39
CA LEU A 330 -7.43 -7.99 4.71
C LEU A 330 -8.21 -9.20 5.27
N HIS A 331 -8.14 -9.42 6.58
CA HIS A 331 -8.82 -10.55 7.20
C HIS A 331 -10.34 -10.47 7.03
N LEU A 332 -10.94 -9.27 6.93
CA LEU A 332 -12.38 -9.16 6.75
C LEU A 332 -12.86 -9.52 5.32
N ASN A 333 -12.22 -9.03 4.26
CA ASN A 333 -12.77 -9.20 2.90
C ASN A 333 -12.56 -10.61 2.34
N LEU A 334 -11.43 -11.25 2.64
CA LEU A 334 -11.20 -12.63 2.18
C LEU A 334 -12.02 -13.63 3.00
N TYR A 335 -12.19 -13.41 4.31
CA TYR A 335 -13.02 -14.27 5.15
C TYR A 335 -14.52 -14.09 4.85
N LEU A 336 -14.99 -12.88 4.54
CA LEU A 336 -16.35 -12.67 4.04
C LEU A 336 -16.56 -13.32 2.68
N LEU A 337 -15.57 -13.26 1.78
CA LEU A 337 -15.63 -13.95 0.49
C LEU A 337 -15.64 -15.47 0.68
N VAL A 338 -14.72 -16.04 1.46
CA VAL A 338 -14.64 -17.48 1.74
C VAL A 338 -15.85 -17.97 2.53
N SER A 339 -16.32 -17.23 3.54
CA SER A 339 -17.52 -17.57 4.31
C SER A 339 -18.80 -17.46 3.47
N TRP A 340 -18.88 -16.48 2.57
CA TRP A 340 -19.97 -16.40 1.59
C TRP A 340 -19.89 -17.56 0.59
N ILE A 341 -18.70 -17.91 0.11
CA ILE A 341 -18.45 -19.04 -0.78
C ILE A 341 -18.83 -20.38 -0.11
N ASP A 342 -18.44 -20.60 1.15
CA ASP A 342 -18.78 -21.82 1.88
C ASP A 342 -20.29 -21.94 2.08
N ASN A 343 -21.00 -20.84 2.34
CA ASN A 343 -22.46 -20.85 2.40
C ASN A 343 -23.11 -21.13 1.03
N VAL A 344 -22.53 -20.65 -0.07
CA VAL A 344 -23.05 -20.87 -1.43
C VAL A 344 -22.76 -22.29 -1.93
N LEU A 345 -21.64 -22.91 -1.54
CA LEU A 345 -21.29 -24.29 -1.93
C LEU A 345 -22.03 -25.37 -1.10
N HIS A 346 -22.64 -24.99 0.03
CA HIS A 346 -23.44 -25.88 0.88
C HIS A 346 -24.95 -25.76 0.68
N MET A 347 -25.42 -24.92 -0.25
CA MET A 347 -26.81 -24.88 -0.73
C MET A 347 -26.97 -25.68 -2.02
#